data_AF-A0A2M7DYG5-F1
#
_entry.id   AF-A0A2M7DYG5-F1
#
_cell.length_a   1.000
_cell.length_b   1.000
_cell.length_c   1.000
_cell.angle_alpha   90.00
_cell.angle_beta   90.00
_cell.angle_gamma   90.00
#
_symmetry.space_group_name_H-M   'P 1'
#
loop_
_entity.id
_entity.type
_entity.pdbx_description
1 polymer ?
#
loop_
_entity_poly.entity_id
_entity_poly.type
_entity_poly.pdbx_seq_one_letter_code
_entity_poly.pdbx_strand_id
1 'polypeptide(L)'
;MRILLLSVLCYLFSISFSNAQKTKAIPPEKPKLVIGIVVDQMRYDYIARYWDKFEKNGFKRLINEGTFCKNARQNYIYTQTGPGHATIYTGATPSVNGIVSNEWYIR
;
A
#
# COMPACT_ATOMS: atom_id res chain seq x y z
N MET A 1 -16.15 -30.66 42.72
CA MET A 1 -15.35 -30.76 41.47
C MET A 1 -15.95 -29.99 40.29
N ARG A 2 -17.22 -30.18 39.92
CA ARG A 2 -17.84 -29.49 38.76
C ARG A 2 -17.78 -27.95 38.80
N ILE A 3 -18.03 -27.34 39.96
CA ILE A 3 -18.01 -25.87 40.13
C ILE A 3 -16.60 -25.29 40.00
N LEU A 4 -15.60 -25.99 40.55
CA LEU A 4 -14.17 -25.66 40.42
C LEU A 4 -13.69 -25.75 38.97
N LEU A 5 -14.20 -26.73 38.21
CA LEU A 5 -13.88 -26.86 36.79
C LEU A 5 -14.45 -25.71 35.96
N LEU A 6 -15.70 -25.29 36.25
CA LEU A 6 -16.33 -24.15 35.58
C LEU A 6 -15.60 -22.83 35.89
N SER A 7 -15.18 -22.61 37.13
CA SER A 7 -14.47 -21.37 37.50
C SER A 7 -13.10 -21.26 36.82
N VAL A 8 -12.38 -22.38 36.67
CA VAL A 8 -11.09 -22.41 35.95
C VAL A 8 -11.29 -22.18 34.45
N LEU A 9 -12.34 -22.77 33.85
CA LEU A 9 -12.65 -22.58 32.43
C LEU A 9 -13.04 -21.12 32.14
N CYS A 10 -13.83 -20.49 33.00
CA CYS A 10 -14.16 -19.07 32.89
C CYS A 10 -12.92 -18.18 33.03
N TYR A 11 -12.00 -18.52 33.93
CA TYR A 11 -10.75 -17.77 34.12
C TYR A 11 -9.84 -17.84 32.87
N LEU A 12 -9.71 -19.03 32.26
CA LEU A 12 -8.97 -19.23 31.01
C LEU A 12 -9.60 -18.50 29.82
N PHE A 13 -10.93 -18.42 29.77
CA PHE A 13 -11.65 -17.69 28.74
C PHE A 13 -11.42 -16.17 28.86
N SER A 14 -11.41 -15.62 30.08
CA SER A 14 -11.13 -14.20 30.34
C SER A 14 -9.70 -13.79 29.94
N ILE A 15 -8.70 -14.64 30.16
CA ILE A 15 -7.31 -14.38 29.74
C ILE A 15 -7.19 -14.30 28.21
N SER A 16 -8.01 -15.06 27.49
CA SER A 16 -8.02 -15.08 26.02
C SER A 16 -8.62 -13.79 25.43
N PHE A 17 -9.57 -13.16 26.11
CA PHE A 17 -10.14 -11.87 25.71
C PHE A 17 -9.17 -10.69 25.89
N SER A 18 -8.34 -10.68 26.93
CA SER A 18 -7.38 -9.59 27.16
C SER A 18 -6.29 -9.50 26.09
N ASN A 19 -5.92 -10.60 25.43
CA ASN A 19 -4.96 -10.58 24.32
C ASN A 19 -5.56 -10.14 22.97
N ALA A 20 -6.89 -10.13 22.83
CA ALA A 20 -7.56 -9.70 21.61
C ALA A 20 -7.53 -8.17 21.40
N GLN A 21 -7.33 -7.40 22.47
CA GLN A 21 -7.17 -5.94 22.45
C GLN A 21 -5.71 -5.49 22.43
N LYS A 22 -4.86 -6.16 21.64
CA LYS A 22 -3.65 -5.45 21.15
C LYS A 22 -4.12 -4.38 20.17
N THR A 23 -4.43 -3.20 20.70
CA THR A 23 -4.69 -2.01 19.92
C THR A 23 -3.48 -1.78 19.01
N LYS A 24 -3.62 -2.13 17.72
CA LYS A 24 -2.72 -1.56 16.71
C LYS A 24 -2.82 -0.06 16.91
N ALA A 25 -1.69 0.56 17.26
CA ALA A 25 -1.62 2.01 17.45
C ALA A 25 -2.30 2.66 16.24
N ILE A 26 -3.35 3.45 16.49
CA ILE A 26 -3.97 4.26 15.45
C ILE A 26 -2.85 5.17 14.96
N PRO A 27 -2.43 5.08 13.68
CA PRO A 27 -1.40 5.94 13.17
C PRO A 27 -1.82 7.40 13.42
N PRO A 28 -0.89 8.29 13.75
CA PRO A 28 -1.22 9.69 13.99
C PRO A 28 -2.00 10.23 12.79
N GLU A 29 -3.06 11.01 13.07
CA GLU A 29 -3.98 11.55 12.05
C GLU A 29 -3.25 12.26 10.90
N LYS A 30 -2.08 12.84 11.22
CA LYS A 30 -1.16 13.42 10.25
C LYS A 30 0.23 12.79 10.36
N PRO A 31 0.73 12.10 9.32
CA PRO A 31 2.11 11.63 9.31
C PRO A 31 3.08 12.82 9.28
N LYS A 32 4.20 12.72 10.01
CA LYS A 32 5.26 13.75 10.02
C LYS A 32 6.03 13.83 8.71
N LEU A 33 6.07 12.74 7.95
CA LEU A 33 6.77 12.60 6.68
C LEU A 33 5.97 11.70 5.74
N VAL A 34 5.84 12.12 4.49
CA VAL A 34 5.28 11.31 3.39
C VAL A 34 6.37 11.15 2.35
N ILE A 35 6.64 9.91 1.94
CA ILE A 35 7.64 9.58 0.92
C ILE A 35 6.89 9.01 -0.28
N GLY A 36 6.92 9.71 -1.41
CA GLY A 36 6.45 9.20 -2.70
C GLY A 36 7.58 8.52 -3.45
N ILE A 37 7.40 7.26 -3.83
CA ILE A 37 8.38 6.48 -4.60
C ILE A 37 7.71 6.02 -5.89
N VAL A 38 8.28 6.41 -7.03
CA VAL A 38 7.87 5.96 -8.36
C VAL A 38 9.06 5.22 -8.97
N VAL A 39 8.88 3.94 -9.28
CA VAL A 39 9.90 3.14 -9.97
C VAL A 39 9.58 3.17 -11.46
N ASP A 40 10.44 3.82 -12.25
CA ASP A 40 10.20 3.98 -13.68
C ASP A 40 10.17 2.61 -14.39
N GLN A 41 9.29 2.49 -15.37
CA GLN A 41 9.07 1.29 -16.18
C GLN A 41 8.77 0.01 -15.38
N MET A 42 8.37 0.11 -14.11
CA MET A 42 8.06 -1.05 -13.29
C MET A 42 6.68 -1.61 -13.63
N ARG A 43 6.67 -2.78 -14.28
CA ARG A 43 5.43 -3.51 -14.52
C ARG A 43 4.93 -4.17 -13.24
N TYR A 44 3.60 -4.24 -13.12
CA TYR A 44 2.93 -4.89 -11.98
C TYR A 44 3.35 -6.36 -11.78
N ASP A 45 3.50 -7.13 -12.86
CA ASP A 45 3.80 -8.57 -12.80
C ASP A 45 5.21 -8.89 -12.26
N TYR A 46 6.11 -7.90 -12.21
CA TYR A 46 7.45 -8.07 -11.64
C TYR A 46 7.42 -8.37 -10.15
N ILE A 47 6.40 -7.87 -9.43
CA ILE A 47 6.22 -8.16 -8.01
C ILE A 47 6.10 -9.66 -7.75
N ALA A 48 5.23 -10.34 -8.49
CA ALA A 48 5.03 -11.77 -8.34
C ALA A 48 6.19 -12.57 -8.97
N ARG A 49 6.66 -12.16 -10.16
CA ARG A 49 7.73 -12.85 -10.88
C ARG A 49 9.04 -12.96 -10.09
N TYR A 50 9.39 -11.90 -9.37
CA TYR A 50 10.66 -11.84 -8.62
C TYR A 50 10.45 -11.90 -7.11
N TRP A 51 9.29 -12.37 -6.65
CA TRP A 51 8.93 -12.38 -5.24
C TRP A 51 10.01 -12.99 -4.35
N ASP A 52 10.52 -14.16 -4.75
CA ASP A 52 11.53 -14.88 -3.96
C ASP A 52 12.90 -14.19 -3.94
N LYS A 53 13.15 -13.29 -4.89
CA LYS A 53 14.38 -12.49 -4.97
C LYS A 53 14.33 -11.21 -4.14
N PHE A 54 13.16 -10.78 -3.68
CA PHE A 54 13.05 -9.58 -2.84
C PHE A 54 13.37 -9.86 -1.37
N GLU A 55 14.02 -8.90 -0.74
CA GLU A 55 14.30 -8.93 0.69
C GLU A 55 13.05 -8.63 1.53
N LYS A 56 13.10 -9.04 2.81
CA LYS A 56 11.98 -8.91 3.76
C LYS A 56 11.52 -7.46 3.97
N ASN A 57 12.47 -6.51 4.05
CA ASN A 57 12.19 -5.13 4.47
C ASN A 57 11.95 -4.15 3.31
N GLY A 58 11.81 -4.65 2.07
CA GLY A 58 11.52 -3.84 0.87
C GLY A 58 10.08 -4.00 0.38
N PHE A 59 9.92 -4.39 -0.90
CA PHE A 59 8.61 -4.63 -1.53
C PHE A 59 7.73 -5.61 -0.74
N LYS A 60 8.32 -6.66 -0.15
CA LYS A 60 7.58 -7.64 0.67
C LYS A 60 6.85 -6.98 1.83
N ARG A 61 7.52 -6.06 2.55
CA ARG A 61 6.91 -5.30 3.65
C ARG A 61 5.76 -4.43 3.14
N LEU A 62 6.00 -3.67 2.07
CA LEU A 62 4.99 -2.76 1.49
C LEU A 62 3.70 -3.50 1.07
N ILE A 63 3.84 -4.71 0.53
CA ILE A 63 2.71 -5.50 0.04
C ILE A 63 1.98 -6.26 1.16
N ASN A 64 2.72 -6.81 2.14
CA ASN A 64 2.14 -7.61 3.19
C ASN A 64 1.55 -6.78 4.34
N GLU A 65 2.13 -5.62 4.63
CA GLU A 65 1.75 -4.77 5.78
C GLU A 65 1.01 -3.49 5.35
N GLY A 66 1.06 -3.13 4.07
CA GLY A 66 0.39 -1.96 3.51
C GLY A 66 -0.85 -2.28 2.68
N THR A 67 -1.30 -1.29 1.91
CA THR A 67 -2.41 -1.44 0.97
C THR A 67 -1.86 -1.71 -0.43
N PHE A 68 -2.31 -2.81 -1.06
CA PHE A 68 -1.84 -3.22 -2.38
C PHE A 68 -2.95 -3.16 -3.44
N CYS A 69 -2.93 -2.13 -4.29
CA CYS A 69 -3.91 -1.90 -5.34
C CYS A 69 -3.57 -2.68 -6.63
N LYS A 70 -4.10 -3.90 -6.76
CA LYS A 70 -3.77 -4.82 -7.87
C LYS A 70 -4.34 -4.43 -9.24
N ASN A 71 -5.38 -3.59 -9.26
CA ASN A 71 -6.08 -3.18 -10.48
C ASN A 71 -5.96 -1.66 -10.74
N ALA A 72 -4.84 -1.07 -10.32
CA ALA A 72 -4.53 0.31 -10.66
C ALA A 72 -4.02 0.39 -12.12
N ARG A 73 -4.53 1.35 -12.88
CA ARG A 73 -4.17 1.55 -14.29
C ARG A 73 -4.13 3.04 -14.61
N GLN A 74 -3.24 3.44 -15.50
CA GLN A 74 -3.28 4.76 -16.11
C GLN A 74 -4.50 4.81 -17.05
N ASN A 75 -5.32 5.86 -16.93
CA ASN A 75 -6.56 6.04 -17.70
C ASN A 75 -6.36 6.92 -18.94
N TYR A 76 -5.14 6.95 -19.48
CA TYR A 76 -4.73 7.69 -20.67
C TYR A 76 -3.78 6.84 -21.51
N ILE A 77 -3.62 7.22 -22.77
CA ILE A 77 -2.93 6.39 -23.78
C ILE A 77 -1.41 6.54 -23.71
N TYR A 78 -0.91 7.78 -23.65
CA TYR A 78 0.53 8.06 -23.66
C TYR A 78 1.14 7.83 -22.28
N THR A 79 1.57 6.59 -22.04
CA THR A 79 2.17 6.12 -20.79
C THR A 79 3.66 6.47 -20.70
N GLN A 80 3.98 7.73 -20.93
CA GLN A 80 5.34 8.26 -20.85
C GLN A 80 5.68 8.79 -19.44
N THR A 81 6.97 8.92 -19.15
CA THR A 81 7.47 9.33 -17.83
C THR A 81 6.88 10.66 -17.35
N GLY A 82 6.93 11.72 -18.15
CA GLY A 82 6.45 13.06 -17.80
C GLY A 82 4.95 13.09 -17.45
N PRO A 83 4.06 12.67 -18.38
CA PRO A 83 2.62 12.55 -18.11
C PRO A 83 2.31 11.66 -16.89
N GLY A 84 3.04 10.54 -16.77
CA GLY A 84 2.97 9.61 -15.64
C GLY A 84 3.17 10.28 -14.29
N HIS A 85 4.29 10.98 -14.13
CA HIS A 85 4.64 11.67 -12.89
C HIS A 85 3.65 12.81 -12.60
N ALA A 86 3.30 13.61 -13.61
CA ALA A 86 2.34 14.69 -13.45
C ALA A 86 0.99 14.16 -12.91
N THR A 87 0.46 13.06 -13.45
CA THR A 87 -0.79 12.49 -12.94
C THR A 87 -0.68 11.96 -11.52
N ILE A 88 0.41 11.27 -11.16
CA ILE A 88 0.58 10.69 -9.81
C ILE A 88 0.52 11.78 -8.72
N TYR A 89 1.15 12.94 -8.96
CA TYR A 89 1.27 14.00 -7.96
C TYR A 89 0.14 15.05 -8.01
N THR A 90 -0.58 15.17 -9.13
CA THR A 90 -1.70 16.12 -9.26
C THR A 90 -3.06 15.47 -9.07
N GLY A 91 -3.17 14.15 -9.26
CA GLY A 91 -4.46 13.46 -9.33
C GLY A 91 -5.28 13.78 -10.58
N ALA A 92 -4.71 14.51 -11.55
CA ALA A 92 -5.38 14.95 -12.77
C ALA A 92 -4.80 14.24 -14.01
N THR A 93 -5.64 14.01 -15.01
CA THR A 93 -5.22 13.41 -16.29
C THR A 93 -4.34 14.38 -17.09
N PRO A 94 -3.55 13.89 -18.07
CA PRO A 94 -2.76 14.74 -18.95
C PRO A 94 -3.56 15.86 -19.65
N SER A 95 -4.83 15.60 -19.98
CA SER A 95 -5.74 16.59 -20.57
C SER A 95 -6.09 17.75 -19.65
N VAL A 96 -5.93 17.60 -18.33
CA VAL A 96 -6.23 18.61 -17.31
C VAL A 96 -4.95 19.25 -16.78
N ASN A 97 -3.92 18.45 -16.48
CA ASN A 97 -2.66 18.96 -15.96
C ASN A 97 -1.74 19.57 -17.04
N GLY A 98 -2.01 19.33 -18.33
CA GLY A 98 -1.30 19.91 -19.47
C GLY A 98 -0.02 19.20 -19.90
N ILE A 99 0.47 18.20 -19.15
CA ILE A 99 1.67 17.44 -19.49
C ILE A 99 1.26 16.20 -20.30
N VAL A 100 1.18 16.37 -21.62
CA VAL A 100 0.60 15.37 -22.55
C VAL A 100 1.61 14.38 -23.12
N SER A 101 2.90 14.70 -23.10
CA SER A 101 4.00 13.89 -23.61
C SER A 101 5.29 14.26 -22.88
N ASN A 102 6.41 13.57 -23.11
CA ASN A 102 7.74 14.04 -22.72
C ASN A 102 8.20 15.18 -23.63
N GLU A 103 7.78 15.13 -24.91
CA GLU A 103 8.12 16.11 -25.93
C GLU A 103 6.88 16.35 -26.81
N TRP A 104 6.61 17.61 -27.13
CA TRP A 104 5.56 17.96 -28.08
C TRP A 104 5.96 19.19 -28.87
N TYR A 105 5.50 19.23 -30.12
CA TYR A 105 5.77 20.34 -31.01
C TYR A 105 4.91 21.56 -30.65
N ILE A 106 5.55 22.72 -30.63
CA ILE A 106 4.89 24.02 -30.51
C ILE A 106 5.10 24.74 -31.85
N ARG A 107 3.98 25.13 -32.47
CA ARG A 107 3.96 25.84 -33.75
C ARG A 107 4.38 27.29 -33.61
#